data_AF-A0A7Y2NER2-F1
#
_entry.id   AF-A0A7Y2NER2-F1
#
_cell.length_a   1.000
_cell.length_b   1.000
_cell.length_c   1.000
_cell.angle_alpha   90.00
_cell.angle_beta   90.00
_cell.angle_gamma   90.00
#
_symmetry.space_group_name_H-M   'P 1'
#
loop_
_entity.id
_entity.type
_entity.pdbx_description
1 polymer ?
#
loop_
_entity_poly.entity_id
_entity_poly.type
_entity_poly.pdbx_seq_one_letter_code
_entity_poly.pdbx_strand_id
1 'polypeptide(L)'
;MQRRIFGIENEYGVTCTLRGQRRLSPDEVARYLFRRVVSWGRSSNVFLGNGARLYLDVGSHPEYATPECDSVHDLVVHDKAGERILEQLLTSAEERLGDEGIHGDIYLFKNNTDSAGNSYGCHENYCTTRKDDFSAYGEVLIPFLVSRQIYAGAGKVLQTARGAMYCVSQRAEHIWEGVSSATTRSRPIINTRDEPHADAERYRRLHVIVGDSNMSEYTNFLKVGTCALMLRMLEEPQVVLRDMTLENPIRAIREISHDMTCTRRVRLANGREVSALDIQSEYLNRALRFAEHHDLTEQEQLALDMWEHCLTALADDPMKLDREIDWVIKYKLIENYRERHGIELNDAKVALVDLQYHDVNRERGLFYRMQKRGMVERMVTDEEISHAVENPPETTRARLRGEFIR
;
A
#
# COMPACT_ATOMS: atom_id res chain seq x y z
N MET A 1 -16.53 -9.22 13.23
CA MET A 1 -15.37 -9.66 14.03
C MET A 1 -14.57 -8.43 14.45
N GLN A 2 -14.41 -8.17 15.75
CA GLN A 2 -13.69 -6.99 16.26
C GLN A 2 -12.17 -7.18 16.21
N ARG A 3 -11.65 -8.24 16.82
CA ARG A 3 -10.23 -8.61 16.71
C ARG A 3 -9.99 -9.37 15.40
N ARG A 4 -9.27 -8.78 14.45
CA ARG A 4 -9.03 -9.31 13.10
C ARG A 4 -7.54 -9.48 12.86
N ILE A 5 -7.15 -10.57 12.18
CA ILE A 5 -5.80 -10.71 11.64
C ILE A 5 -5.70 -10.01 10.29
N PHE A 6 -4.65 -9.22 10.09
CA PHE A 6 -4.30 -8.63 8.80
C PHE A 6 -2.80 -8.73 8.53
N GLY A 7 -2.43 -8.54 7.27
CA GLY A 7 -1.06 -8.52 6.80
C GLY A 7 -0.92 -7.73 5.50
N ILE A 8 0.28 -7.24 5.23
CA ILE A 8 0.62 -6.54 3.99
C ILE A 8 1.75 -7.30 3.28
N GLU A 9 1.64 -7.43 1.97
CA GLU A 9 2.68 -7.94 1.07
C GLU A 9 3.13 -6.78 0.18
N ASN A 10 4.39 -6.35 0.30
CA ASN A 10 4.94 -5.30 -0.57
C ASN A 10 6.01 -5.90 -1.48
N GLU A 11 5.82 -5.72 -2.79
CA GLU A 11 6.84 -5.92 -3.80
C GLU A 11 7.64 -4.61 -4.00
N TYR A 12 8.97 -4.72 -4.08
CA TYR A 12 9.86 -3.57 -4.21
C TYR A 12 10.51 -3.53 -5.59
N GLY A 13 10.44 -2.37 -6.25
CA GLY A 13 11.19 -2.10 -7.46
C GLY A 13 12.68 -2.04 -7.17
N VAL A 14 13.51 -2.69 -8.00
CA VAL A 14 14.97 -2.73 -7.81
C VAL A 14 15.72 -2.30 -9.07
N THR A 15 16.77 -1.49 -8.89
CA THR A 15 17.69 -1.13 -9.98
C THR A 15 19.08 -0.85 -9.44
N CYS A 16 20.09 -1.08 -10.28
CA CYS A 16 21.48 -0.69 -10.00
C CYS A 16 21.98 0.18 -11.14
N THR A 17 22.47 1.37 -10.81
CA THR A 17 22.90 2.36 -11.80
C THR A 17 24.31 2.85 -11.53
N LEU A 18 25.06 3.16 -12.58
CA LEU A 18 26.34 3.84 -12.51
C LEU A 18 26.31 5.00 -13.50
N ARG A 19 26.50 6.24 -13.03
CA ARG A 19 26.48 7.46 -13.85
C ARG A 19 25.24 7.57 -14.75
N GLY A 20 24.07 7.21 -14.21
CA GLY A 20 22.79 7.28 -14.91
C GLY A 20 22.51 6.15 -15.90
N GLN A 21 23.41 5.17 -16.03
CA GLN A 21 23.19 3.97 -16.86
C GLN A 21 22.95 2.75 -15.99
N ARG A 22 22.04 1.87 -16.41
CA ARG A 22 21.82 0.58 -15.74
C ARG A 22 23.12 -0.22 -15.78
N ARG A 23 23.60 -0.62 -14.60
CA ARG A 23 24.84 -1.38 -14.44
C ARG A 23 24.60 -2.88 -14.36
N LEU A 24 23.57 -3.28 -13.63
CA LEU A 24 23.14 -4.67 -13.45
C LEU A 24 21.66 -4.80 -13.79
N SER A 25 21.26 -5.97 -14.29
CA SER A 25 19.86 -6.33 -14.43
C SER A 25 19.18 -6.47 -13.06
N PRO A 26 17.85 -6.27 -12.97
CA PRO A 26 17.10 -6.50 -11.72
C PRO A 26 17.38 -7.88 -11.11
N ASP A 27 17.44 -8.93 -11.93
CA ASP A 27 17.77 -10.30 -11.51
C ASP A 27 19.15 -10.41 -10.85
N GLU A 28 20.17 -9.74 -11.40
CA GLU A 28 21.51 -9.73 -10.82
C GLU A 28 21.51 -9.00 -9.48
N VAL A 29 20.86 -7.83 -9.40
CA VAL A 29 20.77 -7.07 -8.14
C VAL A 29 20.02 -7.87 -7.07
N ALA A 30 18.91 -8.51 -7.43
CA ALA A 30 18.14 -9.38 -6.56
C ALA A 30 19.00 -10.52 -6.00
N ARG A 31 19.87 -11.14 -6.82
CA ARG A 31 20.82 -12.16 -6.36
C ARG A 31 21.85 -11.61 -5.36
N TYR A 32 22.36 -10.39 -5.56
CA TYR A 32 23.26 -9.76 -4.58
C TYR A 32 22.56 -9.47 -3.25
N LEU A 33 21.35 -8.91 -3.30
CA LEU A 33 20.52 -8.65 -2.12
C LEU A 33 20.27 -9.95 -1.34
N PHE A 34 19.80 -10.99 -2.03
CA PHE A 34 19.37 -12.25 -1.41
C PHE A 34 20.52 -13.24 -1.15
N ARG A 35 21.77 -12.96 -1.53
CA ARG A 35 22.90 -13.86 -1.22
C ARG A 35 23.00 -14.14 0.28
N ARG A 36 22.73 -13.13 1.13
CA ARG A 36 22.69 -13.28 2.60
C ARG A 36 21.47 -14.11 3.04
N VAL A 37 20.31 -13.86 2.43
CA VAL A 37 19.06 -14.59 2.70
C VAL A 37 19.20 -16.08 2.37
N VAL A 38 19.79 -16.40 1.21
CA VAL A 38 20.08 -17.78 0.81
C VAL A 38 21.07 -18.43 1.78
N SER A 39 22.05 -17.69 2.30
CA SER A 39 22.95 -18.23 3.33
C SER A 39 22.23 -18.56 4.65
N TRP A 40 21.16 -17.82 4.98
CA TRP A 40 20.35 -18.06 6.18
C TRP A 40 19.45 -19.30 6.04
N GLY A 41 18.70 -19.40 4.93
CA GLY A 41 17.63 -20.39 4.77
C GLY A 41 17.84 -21.43 3.67
N ARG A 42 18.97 -21.42 2.96
CA ARG A 42 19.24 -22.22 1.74
C ARG A 42 18.22 -22.03 0.61
N SER A 43 17.41 -20.97 0.68
CA SER A 43 16.30 -20.66 -0.20
C SER A 43 16.22 -19.15 -0.39
N SER A 44 15.75 -18.69 -1.56
CA SER A 44 15.39 -17.29 -1.81
C SER A 44 14.01 -16.92 -1.26
N ASN A 45 13.39 -17.82 -0.50
CA ASN A 45 12.12 -17.65 0.19
C ASN A 45 12.29 -18.16 1.62
N VAL A 46 12.26 -17.25 2.58
CA VAL A 46 12.53 -17.53 3.99
C VAL A 46 11.51 -16.85 4.89
N PHE A 47 11.33 -17.41 6.08
CA PHE A 47 10.73 -16.70 7.21
C PHE A 47 11.82 -16.10 8.08
N LEU A 48 11.57 -14.91 8.62
CA LEU A 48 12.50 -14.15 9.45
C LEU A 48 12.18 -14.31 10.93
N GLY A 49 13.13 -13.95 11.81
CA GLY A 49 12.97 -14.02 13.26
C GLY A 49 11.85 -13.14 13.82
N ASN A 50 11.49 -12.06 13.12
CA ASN A 50 10.32 -11.23 13.44
C ASN A 50 9.00 -11.79 12.90
N GLY A 51 8.99 -13.02 12.39
CA GLY A 51 7.81 -13.72 11.89
C GLY A 51 7.36 -13.33 10.48
N ALA A 52 7.95 -12.31 9.85
CA ALA A 52 7.68 -11.97 8.46
C ALA A 52 8.20 -13.04 7.49
N ARG A 53 7.74 -12.95 6.24
CA ARG A 53 8.28 -13.72 5.12
C ARG A 53 8.98 -12.78 4.15
N LEU A 54 10.18 -13.15 3.73
CA LEU A 54 10.97 -12.41 2.75
C LEU A 54 11.34 -13.34 1.60
N TYR A 55 10.99 -12.95 0.37
CA TYR A 55 11.23 -13.78 -0.79
C TYR A 55 11.45 -12.99 -2.08
N LEU A 56 11.91 -13.67 -3.13
CA LEU A 56 11.89 -13.14 -4.50
C LEU A 56 10.63 -13.62 -5.21
N ASP A 57 9.77 -12.69 -5.62
CA ASP A 57 8.57 -13.00 -6.38
C ASP A 57 8.83 -13.03 -7.90
N VAL A 58 7.78 -13.33 -8.67
CA VAL A 58 7.80 -13.34 -10.13
C VAL A 58 8.29 -11.98 -10.66
N GLY A 59 9.30 -12.03 -11.54
CA GLY A 59 9.95 -10.82 -12.07
C GLY A 59 11.11 -10.31 -11.22
N SER A 60 11.57 -11.09 -10.24
CA SER A 60 12.75 -10.81 -9.41
C SER A 60 12.61 -9.59 -8.50
N HIS A 61 11.38 -9.21 -8.17
CA HIS A 61 11.11 -8.20 -7.14
C HIS A 61 11.35 -8.82 -5.75
N PRO A 62 12.15 -8.19 -4.89
CA PRO A 62 12.11 -8.46 -3.46
C PRO A 62 10.70 -8.23 -2.95
N GLU A 63 10.14 -9.21 -2.25
CA GLU A 63 8.85 -9.11 -1.62
C GLU A 63 8.96 -9.37 -0.12
N TYR A 64 8.40 -8.46 0.66
CA TYR A 64 8.27 -8.58 2.10
C TYR A 64 6.79 -8.68 2.48
N ALA A 65 6.42 -9.80 3.09
CA ALA A 65 5.12 -10.00 3.70
C ALA A 65 5.25 -9.87 5.22
N THR A 66 4.48 -8.96 5.82
CA THR A 66 4.48 -8.74 7.27
C THR A 66 4.14 -10.02 8.02
N PRO A 67 4.57 -10.18 9.30
CA PRO A 67 3.92 -11.15 10.17
C PRO A 67 2.42 -10.85 10.29
N GLU A 68 1.66 -11.84 10.73
CA GLU A 68 0.25 -11.64 11.08
C GLU A 68 0.14 -10.66 12.24
N CYS A 69 -0.59 -9.57 12.05
CA CYS A 69 -0.85 -8.56 13.07
C CYS A 69 -2.35 -8.54 13.39
N ASP A 70 -2.71 -8.22 14.63
CA ASP A 70 -4.09 -7.96 15.06
C ASP A 70 -4.30 -6.54 15.59
N SER A 71 -3.27 -5.70 15.47
CA SER A 71 -3.27 -4.26 15.70
C SER A 71 -2.80 -3.54 14.44
N VAL A 72 -3.57 -2.55 13.96
CA VAL A 72 -3.24 -1.76 12.76
C VAL A 72 -1.94 -0.98 13.00
N HIS A 73 -1.73 -0.51 14.24
CA HIS A 73 -0.46 0.08 14.66
C HIS A 73 0.71 -0.91 14.44
N ASP A 74 0.63 -2.13 15.00
CA ASP A 74 1.68 -3.14 14.83
C ASP A 74 1.91 -3.50 13.35
N LEU A 75 0.85 -3.55 12.54
CA LEU A 75 0.99 -3.76 11.11
C LEU A 75 1.82 -2.66 10.44
N VAL A 76 1.56 -1.40 10.76
CA VAL A 76 2.33 -0.26 10.22
C VAL A 76 3.78 -0.30 10.72
N VAL A 77 3.99 -0.62 12.00
CA VAL A 77 5.33 -0.83 12.56
C VAL A 77 6.09 -1.92 11.79
N HIS A 78 5.45 -3.07 11.54
CA HIS A 78 6.08 -4.21 10.86
C HIS A 78 6.25 -4.01 9.35
N ASP A 79 5.37 -3.25 8.71
CA ASP A 79 5.53 -2.78 7.33
C ASP A 79 6.78 -1.90 7.21
N LYS A 80 6.96 -0.95 8.14
CA LYS A 80 8.16 -0.10 8.22
C LYS A 80 9.42 -0.89 8.58
N ALA A 81 9.31 -1.91 9.43
CA ALA A 81 10.42 -2.81 9.73
C ALA A 81 10.89 -3.55 8.46
N GLY A 82 9.97 -3.91 7.56
CA GLY A 82 10.31 -4.49 6.25
C GLY A 82 11.19 -3.58 5.40
N GLU A 83 10.87 -2.29 5.35
CA GLU A 83 11.71 -1.29 4.66
C GLU A 83 13.12 -1.21 5.25
N ARG A 84 13.25 -1.29 6.58
CA ARG A 84 14.55 -1.28 7.28
C ARG A 84 15.35 -2.55 7.02
N ILE A 85 14.71 -3.71 6.99
CA ILE A 85 15.37 -4.99 6.64
C ILE A 85 15.91 -4.92 5.21
N LEU A 86 15.13 -4.41 4.26
CA LEU A 86 15.55 -4.26 2.87
C LEU A 86 16.67 -3.22 2.69
N GLU A 87 16.64 -2.11 3.44
CA GLU A 87 17.71 -1.12 3.49
C GLU A 87 19.04 -1.72 4.00
N GLN A 88 18.99 -2.61 5.00
CA GLN A 88 20.17 -3.34 5.49
C GLN A 88 20.71 -4.30 4.42
N LEU A 89 19.83 -5.01 3.71
CA LEU A 89 20.24 -5.90 2.61
C LEU A 89 20.88 -5.13 1.45
N LEU A 90 20.34 -3.94 1.15
CA LEU A 90 20.89 -3.00 0.16
C LEU A 90 22.32 -2.61 0.55
N THR A 91 22.53 -2.15 1.78
CA THR A 91 23.86 -1.75 2.28
C THR A 91 24.86 -2.89 2.15
N SER A 92 24.50 -4.09 2.61
CA SER A 92 25.36 -5.28 2.46
C SER A 92 25.60 -5.67 1.00
N ALA A 93 24.65 -5.43 0.10
CA ALA A 93 24.84 -5.72 -1.33
C ALA A 93 25.81 -4.73 -1.99
N GLU A 94 25.73 -3.44 -1.66
CA GLU A 94 26.64 -2.40 -2.17
C GLU A 94 28.08 -2.63 -1.70
N GLU A 95 28.29 -2.97 -0.43
CA GLU A 95 29.61 -3.36 0.10
C GLU A 95 30.24 -4.49 -0.72
N ARG A 96 29.46 -5.55 -0.98
CA ARG A 96 29.92 -6.71 -1.76
C ARG A 96 30.22 -6.39 -3.22
N LEU A 97 29.39 -5.55 -3.84
CA LEU A 97 29.68 -5.05 -5.19
C LEU A 97 31.01 -4.29 -5.20
N GLY A 98 31.27 -3.47 -4.19
CA GLY A 98 32.54 -2.78 -3.98
C GLY A 98 33.73 -3.74 -3.86
N ASP A 99 33.62 -4.78 -3.03
CA ASP A 99 34.66 -5.81 -2.85
C ASP A 99 34.97 -6.58 -4.14
N GLU A 100 33.96 -6.80 -4.98
CA GLU A 100 34.09 -7.43 -6.30
C GLU A 100 34.56 -6.45 -7.41
N GLY A 101 34.85 -5.18 -7.07
CA GLY A 101 35.28 -4.14 -8.01
C GLY A 101 34.17 -3.63 -8.93
N ILE A 102 32.90 -3.90 -8.61
CA ILE A 102 31.73 -3.45 -9.35
C ILE A 102 31.21 -2.17 -8.71
N HIS A 103 31.41 -1.04 -9.37
CA HIS A 103 30.84 0.23 -8.93
C HIS A 103 29.40 0.40 -9.43
N GLY A 104 28.49 0.78 -8.54
CA GLY A 104 27.11 1.13 -8.85
C GLY A 104 26.30 1.38 -7.58
N ASP A 105 25.29 2.23 -7.68
CA ASP A 105 24.35 2.54 -6.60
C ASP A 105 23.10 1.67 -6.78
N ILE A 106 22.69 0.97 -5.72
CA ILE A 106 21.45 0.19 -5.70
C ILE A 106 20.31 1.08 -5.18
N TYR A 107 19.14 0.92 -5.80
CA TYR A 107 17.91 1.57 -5.39
C TYR A 107 16.82 0.53 -5.17
N LEU A 108 16.05 0.72 -4.10
CA LEU A 108 14.87 -0.06 -3.78
C LEU A 108 13.70 0.91 -3.60
N PHE A 109 12.64 0.69 -4.37
CA PHE A 109 11.48 1.57 -4.41
C PHE A 109 10.25 0.84 -3.90
N LYS A 110 9.59 1.41 -2.89
CA LYS A 110 8.29 0.96 -2.40
C LYS A 110 7.18 1.67 -3.16
N ASN A 111 7.03 1.33 -4.43
CA ASN A 111 6.01 1.88 -5.32
C ASN A 111 5.32 0.75 -6.11
N ASN A 112 4.62 1.07 -7.21
CA ASN A 112 3.84 0.07 -7.95
C ASN A 112 4.14 0.00 -9.44
N THR A 113 5.03 0.85 -9.95
CA THR A 113 5.30 0.96 -11.39
C THR A 113 6.78 1.23 -11.67
N ASP A 114 7.33 0.59 -12.70
CA ASP A 114 8.67 0.95 -13.21
C ASP A 114 8.58 1.92 -14.40
N SER A 115 9.74 2.39 -14.86
CA SER A 115 9.84 3.27 -16.03
C SER A 115 9.48 2.59 -17.36
N ALA A 116 9.38 1.26 -17.39
CA ALA A 116 8.96 0.48 -18.56
C ALA A 116 7.45 0.23 -18.60
N GLY A 117 6.70 0.69 -17.58
CA GLY A 117 5.26 0.52 -17.47
C GLY A 117 4.84 -0.84 -16.89
N ASN A 118 5.79 -1.63 -16.38
CA ASN A 118 5.45 -2.82 -15.59
C ASN A 118 4.89 -2.37 -14.24
N SER A 119 4.05 -3.22 -13.64
CA SER A 119 3.47 -2.95 -12.33
C SER A 119 3.62 -4.14 -11.40
N TYR A 120 3.89 -3.82 -10.14
CA TYR A 120 4.05 -4.70 -8.99
C TYR A 120 3.16 -4.21 -7.83
N GLY A 121 2.86 -5.10 -6.89
CA GLY A 121 1.76 -4.94 -5.94
C GLY A 121 2.15 -4.50 -4.53
N CYS A 122 1.23 -3.78 -3.89
CA CYS A 122 1.03 -3.85 -2.44
C CYS A 122 -0.28 -4.61 -2.24
N HIS A 123 -0.23 -5.79 -1.64
CA HIS A 123 -1.42 -6.57 -1.34
C HIS A 123 -1.77 -6.47 0.15
N GLU A 124 -3.05 -6.35 0.43
CA GLU A 124 -3.58 -6.36 1.77
C GLU A 124 -4.32 -7.67 2.00
N ASN A 125 -4.12 -8.25 3.17
CA ASN A 125 -4.73 -9.50 3.58
C ASN A 125 -5.56 -9.25 4.83
N TYR A 126 -6.82 -9.66 4.80
CA TYR A 126 -7.74 -9.56 5.93
C TYR A 126 -8.35 -10.92 6.23
N CYS A 127 -8.18 -11.43 7.44
CA CYS A 127 -8.92 -12.59 7.91
C CYS A 127 -10.40 -12.21 8.03
N THR A 128 -11.31 -12.96 7.42
CA THR A 128 -12.76 -12.76 7.51
C THR A 128 -13.44 -14.03 7.98
N THR A 129 -14.64 -13.90 8.55
CA THR A 129 -15.46 -15.08 8.88
C THR A 129 -15.93 -15.79 7.62
N ARG A 130 -15.95 -17.12 7.62
CA ARG A 130 -16.49 -17.89 6.50
C ARG A 130 -18.02 -17.78 6.50
N LYS A 131 -18.56 -17.07 5.50
CA LYS A 131 -19.99 -17.04 5.15
C LYS A 131 -20.21 -17.78 3.83
N ASP A 132 -21.42 -18.30 3.62
CA ASP A 132 -21.78 -19.08 2.44
C ASP A 132 -21.72 -18.26 1.14
N ASP A 133 -22.03 -16.96 1.21
CA ASP A 133 -22.03 -16.07 0.07
C ASP A 133 -20.93 -14.99 0.16
N PHE A 134 -19.85 -15.20 -0.60
CA PHE A 134 -18.76 -14.24 -0.75
C PHE A 134 -19.10 -13.13 -1.76
N SER A 135 -20.09 -13.32 -2.63
CA SER A 135 -20.42 -12.32 -3.66
C SER A 135 -20.92 -11.01 -3.05
N ALA A 136 -21.64 -11.09 -1.93
CA ALA A 136 -22.07 -9.93 -1.13
C ALA A 136 -20.90 -9.05 -0.64
N TYR A 137 -19.73 -9.63 -0.38
CA TYR A 137 -18.53 -8.83 -0.04
C TYR A 137 -18.10 -7.98 -1.23
N GLY A 138 -18.12 -8.54 -2.45
CA GLY A 138 -17.74 -7.85 -3.67
C GLY A 138 -18.61 -6.63 -3.96
N GLU A 139 -19.93 -6.76 -3.80
CA GLU A 139 -20.90 -5.68 -4.09
C GLU A 139 -20.66 -4.42 -3.26
N VAL A 140 -20.25 -4.57 -2.00
CA VAL A 140 -19.96 -3.44 -1.11
C VAL A 140 -18.49 -3.02 -1.15
N LEU A 141 -17.57 -3.99 -1.15
CA LEU A 141 -16.15 -3.67 -1.06
C LEU A 141 -15.61 -3.10 -2.35
N ILE A 142 -16.09 -3.50 -3.53
CA ILE A 142 -15.56 -2.97 -4.79
C ILE A 142 -15.75 -1.44 -4.87
N PRO A 143 -16.95 -0.87 -4.65
CA PRO A 143 -17.12 0.58 -4.63
C PRO A 143 -16.28 1.28 -3.56
N PHE A 144 -16.18 0.71 -2.36
CA PHE A 144 -15.32 1.22 -1.28
C PHE A 144 -13.85 1.24 -1.69
N LEU A 145 -13.34 0.13 -2.20
CA LEU A 145 -11.93 -0.05 -2.59
C LEU A 145 -11.55 0.79 -3.81
N VAL A 146 -12.48 1.00 -4.75
CA VAL A 146 -12.27 1.87 -5.92
C VAL A 146 -12.20 3.34 -5.51
N SER A 147 -13.05 3.76 -4.57
CA SER A 147 -13.12 5.17 -4.15
C SER A 147 -12.12 5.56 -3.07
N ARG A 148 -11.63 4.62 -2.23
CA ARG A 148 -10.67 4.92 -1.16
C ARG A 148 -9.33 5.48 -1.64
N GLN A 149 -8.99 5.35 -2.92
CA GLN A 149 -7.75 5.90 -3.48
C GLN A 149 -7.61 7.42 -3.24
N ILE A 150 -8.71 8.15 -3.05
CA ILE A 150 -8.68 9.59 -2.72
C ILE A 150 -7.92 9.90 -1.42
N TYR A 151 -7.83 8.96 -0.48
CA TYR A 151 -6.99 9.07 0.72
C TYR A 151 -5.91 7.98 0.82
N ALA A 152 -5.97 6.91 0.03
CA ALA A 152 -5.01 5.80 0.07
C ALA A 152 -4.02 5.78 -1.11
N GLY A 153 -4.19 6.68 -2.10
CA GLY A 153 -3.35 6.76 -3.29
C GLY A 153 -1.95 7.27 -3.00
N ALA A 154 -0.96 6.73 -3.71
CA ALA A 154 0.44 7.13 -3.57
C ALA A 154 0.89 8.14 -4.63
N GLY A 155 0.03 8.53 -5.57
CA GLY A 155 0.30 9.51 -6.62
C GLY A 155 1.13 8.97 -7.78
N LYS A 156 0.94 9.49 -8.99
CA LYS A 156 1.77 9.16 -10.16
C LYS A 156 1.83 10.30 -11.17
N VAL A 157 3.01 10.58 -11.72
CA VAL A 157 3.10 11.34 -12.97
C VAL A 157 2.90 10.37 -14.14
N LEU A 158 1.73 10.41 -14.75
CA LEU A 158 1.35 9.56 -15.87
C LEU A 158 1.64 10.26 -17.20
N GLN A 159 2.40 9.59 -18.07
CA GLN A 159 2.61 10.04 -19.45
C GLN A 159 1.47 9.54 -20.33
N THR A 160 0.71 10.45 -20.93
CA THR A 160 -0.37 10.11 -21.87
C THR A 160 -0.06 10.64 -23.27
N ALA A 161 -0.79 10.17 -24.28
CA ALA A 161 -0.70 10.72 -25.63
C ALA A 161 -1.07 12.22 -25.71
N ARG A 162 -1.75 12.77 -24.70
CA ARG A 162 -2.15 14.19 -24.63
C ARG A 162 -1.22 15.04 -23.76
N GLY A 163 -0.16 14.45 -23.21
CA GLY A 163 0.76 15.09 -22.27
C GLY A 163 0.83 14.38 -20.91
N ALA A 164 1.74 14.85 -20.07
CA ALA A 164 1.84 14.36 -18.69
C ALA A 164 0.68 14.90 -17.84
N MET A 165 0.18 14.07 -16.93
CA MET A 165 -0.78 14.46 -15.91
C MET A 165 -0.42 13.82 -14.57
N TYR A 166 -0.87 14.42 -13.48
CA TYR A 166 -0.72 13.84 -12.15
C TYR A 166 -2.00 13.08 -11.79
N CYS A 167 -1.83 11.83 -11.34
CA CYS A 167 -2.92 10.95 -10.95
C CYS A 167 -2.80 10.61 -9.47
N VAL A 168 -3.92 10.31 -8.82
CA VAL A 168 -4.02 9.98 -7.40
C VAL A 168 -3.46 8.59 -7.09
N SER A 169 -3.68 7.60 -7.95
CA SER A 169 -3.21 6.22 -7.77
C SER A 169 -2.25 5.76 -8.86
N GLN A 170 -1.20 5.04 -8.47
CA GLN A 170 -0.30 4.34 -9.38
C GLN A 170 -0.93 3.08 -9.97
N ARG A 171 -1.74 2.35 -9.18
CA ARG A 171 -2.30 1.06 -9.57
C ARG A 171 -3.49 1.17 -10.52
N ALA A 172 -4.25 2.27 -10.50
CA ALA A 172 -5.51 2.40 -11.24
C ALA A 172 -5.42 2.03 -12.74
N GLU A 173 -4.33 2.39 -13.43
CA GLU A 173 -4.13 2.06 -14.86
C GLU A 173 -3.85 0.57 -15.12
N HIS A 174 -3.47 -0.18 -14.08
CA HIS A 174 -3.01 -1.55 -14.17
C HIS A 174 -4.02 -2.58 -13.63
N ILE A 175 -5.18 -2.14 -13.15
CA ILE A 175 -6.30 -2.98 -12.72
C ILE A 175 -7.24 -3.22 -13.91
N TRP A 176 -7.63 -4.49 -14.13
CA TRP A 176 -8.41 -4.89 -15.32
C TRP A 176 -9.68 -5.68 -15.01
N GLU A 177 -9.78 -6.31 -13.84
CA GLU A 177 -10.95 -7.08 -13.44
C GLU A 177 -11.47 -6.65 -12.06
N GLY A 178 -12.75 -6.86 -11.79
CA GLY A 178 -13.30 -6.64 -10.45
C GLY A 178 -12.86 -7.75 -9.49
N VAL A 179 -13.02 -9.01 -9.91
CA VAL A 179 -12.81 -10.20 -9.09
C VAL A 179 -12.18 -11.30 -9.94
N SER A 180 -11.09 -11.92 -9.47
CA SER A 180 -10.35 -12.96 -10.21
C SER A 180 -9.43 -13.75 -9.27
N SER A 181 -8.91 -14.90 -9.68
CA SER A 181 -7.92 -15.66 -8.90
C SER A 181 -6.47 -15.37 -9.31
N ALA A 182 -6.25 -14.73 -10.47
CA ALA A 182 -4.91 -14.41 -10.96
C ALA A 182 -4.43 -13.03 -10.47
N THR A 183 -3.20 -12.95 -9.96
CA THR A 183 -2.60 -11.71 -9.43
C THR A 183 -1.82 -10.94 -10.49
N THR A 184 -1.30 -11.61 -11.53
CA THR A 184 -0.37 -11.00 -12.51
C THR A 184 -1.00 -10.74 -13.88
N ARG A 185 -1.93 -11.59 -14.36
CA ARG A 185 -2.53 -11.48 -15.70
C ARG A 185 -3.77 -10.60 -15.74
N SER A 186 -4.74 -10.85 -14.85
CA SER A 186 -6.01 -10.10 -14.81
C SER A 186 -6.06 -9.00 -13.77
N ARG A 187 -5.21 -9.06 -12.73
CA ARG A 187 -5.10 -8.05 -11.66
C ARG A 187 -6.48 -7.54 -11.19
N PRO A 188 -7.27 -8.40 -10.51
CA PRO A 188 -8.57 -8.02 -9.99
C PRO A 188 -8.51 -6.97 -8.88
N ILE A 189 -9.64 -6.39 -8.47
CA ILE A 189 -9.68 -5.59 -7.23
C ILE A 189 -9.60 -6.51 -6.01
N ILE A 190 -10.39 -7.60 -6.03
CA ILE A 190 -10.42 -8.64 -4.99
C ILE A 190 -9.93 -9.96 -5.59
N ASN A 191 -8.93 -10.56 -4.96
CA ASN A 191 -8.46 -11.88 -5.32
C ASN A 191 -9.27 -12.98 -4.59
N THR A 192 -9.70 -14.00 -5.33
CA THR A 192 -10.57 -15.09 -4.83
C THR A 192 -9.84 -16.39 -4.48
N ARG A 193 -8.50 -16.39 -4.41
CA ARG A 193 -7.76 -17.58 -3.95
C ARG A 193 -8.16 -17.92 -2.52
N ASP A 194 -8.68 -19.13 -2.33
CA ASP A 194 -9.14 -19.62 -1.03
C ASP A 194 -8.00 -20.31 -0.27
N GLU A 195 -7.00 -19.52 0.12
CA GLU A 195 -5.88 -19.96 0.95
C GLU A 195 -5.94 -19.20 2.29
N PRO A 196 -6.77 -19.64 3.25
CA PRO A 196 -7.04 -18.89 4.47
C PRO A 196 -5.82 -18.80 5.39
N HIS A 197 -4.86 -19.74 5.23
CA HIS A 197 -3.78 -19.98 6.20
C HIS A 197 -4.31 -20.03 7.64
N ALA A 198 -5.50 -20.57 7.86
CA ALA A 198 -6.17 -20.72 9.13
C ALA A 198 -7.09 -21.93 9.03
N ASP A 199 -7.91 -22.17 10.05
CA ASP A 199 -8.99 -23.17 9.96
C ASP A 199 -9.94 -22.80 8.81
N ALA A 200 -9.92 -23.63 7.75
CA ALA A 200 -10.64 -23.40 6.51
C ALA A 200 -12.16 -23.56 6.64
N GLU A 201 -12.65 -24.16 7.73
CA GLU A 201 -14.09 -24.22 7.99
C GLU A 201 -14.59 -22.90 8.59
N ARG A 202 -13.73 -22.17 9.32
CA ARG A 202 -14.10 -21.00 10.10
C ARG A 202 -13.75 -19.67 9.44
N TYR A 203 -12.65 -19.63 8.68
CA TYR A 203 -12.08 -18.37 8.19
C TYR A 203 -11.80 -18.39 6.69
N ARG A 204 -11.74 -17.19 6.12
CA ARG A 204 -11.24 -16.90 4.78
C ARG A 204 -10.17 -15.82 4.85
N ARG A 205 -9.29 -15.78 3.86
CA ARG A 205 -8.35 -14.67 3.65
C ARG A 205 -8.87 -13.82 2.49
N LEU A 206 -9.39 -12.64 2.81
CA LEU A 206 -9.70 -11.63 1.80
C LEU A 206 -8.37 -11.02 1.34
N HIS A 207 -8.04 -11.21 0.07
CA HIS A 207 -6.81 -10.71 -0.54
C HIS A 207 -7.15 -9.57 -1.51
N VAL A 208 -6.69 -8.36 -1.17
CA VAL A 208 -6.99 -7.12 -1.89
C VAL A 208 -5.71 -6.65 -2.57
N ILE A 209 -5.78 -6.37 -3.88
CA ILE A 209 -4.57 -6.05 -4.68
C ILE A 209 -4.64 -4.70 -5.41
N VAL A 210 -5.66 -3.91 -5.09
CA VAL A 210 -5.96 -2.61 -5.70
C VAL A 210 -5.18 -1.45 -5.05
N GLY A 211 -4.68 -1.64 -3.83
CA GLY A 211 -4.00 -0.60 -3.06
C GLY A 211 -2.64 -0.24 -3.64
N ASP A 212 -2.27 1.04 -3.52
CA ASP A 212 -0.92 1.50 -3.79
C ASP A 212 0.01 1.14 -2.60
N SER A 213 1.30 1.05 -2.87
CA SER A 213 2.35 0.97 -1.86
C SER A 213 2.53 2.36 -1.23
N ASN A 214 2.37 2.47 0.09
CA ASN A 214 2.37 3.76 0.79
C ASN A 214 3.67 4.00 1.55
N MET A 215 4.18 5.23 1.45
CA MET A 215 5.33 5.70 2.24
C MET A 215 4.85 6.33 3.55
N SER A 216 3.77 7.09 3.53
CA SER A 216 3.18 7.70 4.73
C SER A 216 2.61 6.64 5.67
N GLU A 217 3.06 6.70 6.94
CA GLU A 217 2.53 5.88 8.03
C GLU A 217 1.04 6.17 8.26
N TYR A 218 0.65 7.44 8.17
CA TYR A 218 -0.73 7.90 8.29
C TYR A 218 -1.61 7.29 7.18
N THR A 219 -1.14 7.37 5.93
CA THR A 219 -1.88 6.81 4.79
C THR A 219 -2.07 5.30 4.94
N ASN A 220 -1.03 4.57 5.35
CA ASN A 220 -1.10 3.13 5.50
C ASN A 220 -2.02 2.70 6.66
N PHE A 221 -1.95 3.42 7.80
CA PHE A 221 -2.85 3.20 8.93
C PHE A 221 -4.31 3.42 8.53
N LEU A 222 -4.60 4.55 7.89
CA LEU A 222 -5.95 4.87 7.42
C LEU A 222 -6.47 3.81 6.44
N LYS A 223 -5.68 3.47 5.41
CA LYS A 223 -6.02 2.49 4.37
C LYS A 223 -6.50 1.15 4.97
N VAL A 224 -5.75 0.63 5.94
CA VAL A 224 -6.04 -0.66 6.57
C VAL A 224 -7.15 -0.53 7.63
N GLY A 225 -7.08 0.48 8.48
CA GLY A 225 -8.03 0.71 9.56
C GLY A 225 -9.47 0.90 9.06
N THR A 226 -9.66 1.72 8.02
CA THR A 226 -11.00 1.92 7.43
C THR A 226 -11.52 0.64 6.78
N CYS A 227 -10.66 -0.14 6.14
CA CYS A 227 -11.06 -1.41 5.54
C CYS A 227 -11.46 -2.43 6.62
N ALA A 228 -10.69 -2.52 7.71
CA ALA A 228 -11.02 -3.39 8.84
C ALA A 228 -12.38 -3.03 9.46
N LEU A 229 -12.68 -1.73 9.62
CA LEU A 229 -13.97 -1.25 10.13
C LEU A 229 -15.12 -1.55 9.15
N MET A 230 -14.91 -1.35 7.84
CA MET A 230 -15.87 -1.75 6.81
C MET A 230 -16.18 -3.26 6.85
N LEU A 231 -15.16 -4.09 7.04
CA LEU A 231 -15.34 -5.54 7.18
C LEU A 231 -16.08 -5.91 8.47
N ARG A 232 -15.83 -5.20 9.58
CA ARG A 232 -16.58 -5.40 10.83
C ARG A 232 -18.07 -5.10 10.63
N MET A 233 -18.39 -4.00 9.96
CA MET A 233 -19.77 -3.65 9.59
C MET A 233 -20.41 -4.72 8.68
N LEU A 234 -19.72 -5.17 7.63
CA LEU A 234 -20.21 -6.21 6.71
C LEU A 234 -20.44 -7.59 7.37
N GLU A 235 -19.69 -7.88 8.42
CA GLU A 235 -19.85 -9.12 9.15
C GLU A 235 -21.11 -9.11 10.03
N GLU A 236 -21.67 -7.95 10.33
CA GLU A 236 -22.82 -7.77 11.20
C GLU A 236 -24.15 -7.73 10.43
N PRO A 237 -25.08 -8.68 10.65
CA PRO A 237 -26.31 -8.78 9.86
C PRO A 237 -27.26 -7.57 9.96
N GLN A 238 -27.16 -6.78 11.04
CA GLN A 238 -28.03 -5.62 11.27
C GLN A 238 -27.57 -4.37 10.52
N VAL A 239 -26.31 -4.35 10.06
CA VAL A 239 -25.75 -3.20 9.35
C VAL A 239 -26.13 -3.27 7.88
N VAL A 240 -27.02 -2.38 7.47
CA VAL A 240 -27.41 -2.24 6.07
C VAL A 240 -26.63 -1.09 5.44
N LEU A 241 -25.78 -1.43 4.47
CA LEU A 241 -25.04 -0.47 3.66
C LEU A 241 -25.84 -0.16 2.39
N ARG A 242 -25.79 1.10 1.98
CA ARG A 242 -26.45 1.54 0.75
C ARG A 242 -25.74 0.94 -0.46
N ASP A 243 -26.52 0.50 -1.44
CA ASP A 243 -25.99 0.00 -2.71
C ASP A 243 -25.28 1.12 -3.48
N MET A 244 -23.96 0.94 -3.63
CA MET A 244 -23.05 1.80 -4.38
C MET A 244 -22.40 1.03 -5.55
N THR A 245 -23.01 -0.07 -6.00
CA THR A 245 -22.49 -0.89 -7.10
C THR A 245 -22.19 -0.02 -8.31
N LEU A 246 -20.93 -0.03 -8.74
CA LEU A 246 -20.46 0.76 -9.89
C LEU A 246 -20.92 0.09 -11.19
N GLU A 247 -21.37 0.88 -12.17
CA GLU A 247 -21.73 0.37 -13.51
C GLU A 247 -20.52 -0.32 -14.17
N ASN A 248 -19.34 0.28 -14.01
CA ASN A 248 -18.08 -0.29 -14.47
C ASN A 248 -16.94 0.09 -13.50
N PRO A 249 -16.56 -0.81 -12.56
CA PRO A 249 -15.50 -0.54 -11.60
C PRO A 249 -14.14 -0.17 -12.23
N ILE A 250 -13.82 -0.77 -13.39
CA ILE A 250 -12.53 -0.60 -14.07
C ILE A 250 -12.42 0.75 -14.78
N ARG A 251 -13.54 1.24 -15.30
CA ARG A 251 -13.63 2.60 -15.80
C ARG A 251 -13.59 3.60 -14.64
N ALA A 252 -14.38 3.36 -13.60
CA ALA A 252 -14.51 4.25 -12.46
C ALA A 252 -13.17 4.46 -11.73
N ILE A 253 -12.39 3.39 -11.50
CA ILE A 253 -11.09 3.51 -10.79
C ILE A 253 -10.10 4.43 -11.51
N ARG A 254 -10.08 4.41 -12.85
CA ARG A 254 -9.22 5.29 -13.66
C ARG A 254 -9.76 6.72 -13.70
N GLU A 255 -11.07 6.87 -13.89
CA GLU A 255 -11.71 8.20 -13.92
C GLU A 255 -11.55 8.95 -12.59
N ILE A 256 -11.60 8.23 -11.46
CA ILE A 256 -11.33 8.78 -10.13
C ILE A 256 -9.84 9.12 -9.97
N SER A 257 -8.93 8.22 -10.36
CA SER A 257 -7.48 8.45 -10.25
C SER A 257 -7.03 9.71 -11.00
N HIS A 258 -7.67 10.01 -12.12
CA HIS A 258 -7.35 11.16 -12.97
C HIS A 258 -7.86 12.50 -12.45
N ASP A 259 -8.68 12.51 -11.40
CA ASP A 259 -9.25 13.72 -10.83
C ASP A 259 -8.76 13.98 -9.40
N MET A 260 -7.79 14.88 -9.29
CA MET A 260 -7.26 15.34 -8.00
C MET A 260 -8.24 16.17 -7.18
N THR A 261 -9.34 16.65 -7.77
CA THR A 261 -10.39 17.37 -7.01
C THR A 261 -11.30 16.41 -6.25
N CYS A 262 -11.24 15.10 -6.56
CA CYS A 262 -12.10 14.07 -5.98
C CYS A 262 -13.60 14.27 -6.22
N THR A 263 -13.99 15.14 -7.15
CA THR A 263 -15.40 15.50 -7.43
C THR A 263 -15.95 14.83 -8.69
N ARG A 264 -15.09 14.21 -9.50
CA ARG A 264 -15.48 13.52 -10.73
C ARG A 264 -16.49 12.43 -10.44
N ARG A 265 -17.63 12.55 -11.11
CA ARG A 265 -18.73 11.61 -10.96
C ARG A 265 -18.53 10.37 -11.81
N VAL A 266 -18.83 9.22 -11.22
CA VAL A 266 -18.87 7.90 -11.85
C VAL A 266 -20.29 7.34 -11.73
N ARG A 267 -20.64 6.46 -12.68
CA ARG A 267 -21.99 5.92 -12.78
C ARG A 267 -22.15 4.66 -11.93
N LEU A 268 -23.25 4.61 -11.18
CA LEU A 268 -23.70 3.41 -10.46
C LEU A 268 -24.58 2.53 -11.37
N ALA A 269 -24.69 1.25 -11.04
CA ALA A 269 -25.53 0.29 -11.78
C ALA A 269 -27.02 0.70 -11.80
N ASN A 270 -27.49 1.42 -10.78
CA ASN A 270 -28.84 1.97 -10.70
C ASN A 270 -29.03 3.28 -11.49
N GLY A 271 -28.02 3.73 -12.23
CA GLY A 271 -28.06 4.92 -13.08
C GLY A 271 -27.76 6.25 -12.38
N ARG A 272 -27.63 6.28 -11.05
CA ARG A 272 -27.16 7.47 -10.31
C ARG A 272 -25.70 7.76 -10.65
N GLU A 273 -25.32 9.02 -10.54
CA GLU A 273 -23.94 9.47 -10.65
C GLU A 273 -23.46 10.06 -9.33
N VAL A 274 -22.31 9.59 -8.85
CA VAL A 274 -21.73 9.97 -7.56
C VAL A 274 -20.22 10.13 -7.70
N SER A 275 -19.62 11.02 -6.93
CA SER A 275 -18.16 11.15 -6.83
C SER A 275 -17.56 10.09 -5.90
N ALA A 276 -16.23 9.93 -5.93
CA ALA A 276 -15.53 9.11 -4.94
C ALA A 276 -15.74 9.62 -3.51
N LEU A 277 -15.79 10.95 -3.35
CA LEU A 277 -16.10 11.60 -2.08
C LEU A 277 -17.51 11.27 -1.59
N ASP A 278 -18.51 11.27 -2.48
CA ASP A 278 -19.89 10.89 -2.12
C ASP A 278 -19.98 9.42 -1.65
N ILE A 279 -19.29 8.51 -2.34
CA ILE A 279 -19.24 7.09 -1.98
C ILE A 279 -18.62 6.92 -0.60
N GLN A 280 -17.43 7.49 -0.38
CA GLN A 280 -16.73 7.39 0.90
C GLN A 280 -17.50 8.09 2.02
N SER A 281 -18.18 9.20 1.74
CA SER A 281 -19.00 9.91 2.74
C SER A 281 -20.22 9.10 3.17
N GLU A 282 -20.90 8.37 2.28
CA GLU A 282 -21.95 7.44 2.70
C GLU A 282 -21.38 6.37 3.63
N TYR A 283 -20.23 5.77 3.29
CA TYR A 283 -19.62 4.75 4.13
C TYR A 283 -19.15 5.28 5.48
N LEU A 284 -18.54 6.46 5.52
CA LEU A 284 -18.15 7.13 6.77
C LEU A 284 -19.37 7.40 7.65
N ASN A 285 -20.46 7.95 7.08
CA ASN A 285 -21.69 8.18 7.84
C ASN A 285 -22.26 6.88 8.45
N ARG A 286 -22.10 5.75 7.76
CA ARG A 286 -22.48 4.44 8.31
C ARG A 286 -21.54 3.99 9.42
N ALA A 287 -20.24 4.22 9.26
CA ALA A 287 -19.24 3.91 10.28
C ALA A 287 -19.42 4.75 11.56
N LEU A 288 -19.76 6.04 11.43
CA LEU A 288 -20.06 6.91 12.57
C LEU A 288 -21.29 6.42 13.34
N ARG A 289 -22.39 6.10 12.66
CA ARG A 289 -23.57 5.50 13.30
C ARG A 289 -23.30 4.14 13.91
N PHE A 290 -22.42 3.36 13.28
CA PHE A 290 -22.00 2.07 13.82
C PHE A 290 -21.28 2.29 15.17
N ALA A 291 -20.40 3.28 15.27
CA ALA A 291 -19.68 3.66 16.48
C ALA A 291 -20.59 4.17 17.61
N GLU A 292 -21.72 4.84 17.29
CA GLU A 292 -22.70 5.27 18.30
C GLU A 292 -23.34 4.11 19.07
N HIS A 293 -23.36 2.91 18.48
CA HIS A 293 -24.02 1.72 19.02
C HIS A 293 -23.06 0.59 19.38
N HIS A 294 -21.75 0.77 19.16
CA HIS A 294 -20.74 -0.25 19.38
C HIS A 294 -19.48 0.32 20.00
N ASP A 295 -18.91 -0.42 20.94
CA ASP A 295 -17.57 -0.10 21.44
C ASP A 295 -16.55 -0.32 20.31
N LEU A 296 -15.82 0.75 19.99
CA LEU A 296 -14.65 0.72 19.14
C LEU A 296 -13.41 0.54 20.01
N THR A 297 -12.45 -0.25 19.51
CA THR A 297 -11.09 -0.23 20.05
C THR A 297 -10.45 1.15 19.77
N GLU A 298 -9.41 1.50 20.53
CA GLU A 298 -8.69 2.77 20.32
C GLU A 298 -8.22 2.95 18.87
N GLN A 299 -7.81 1.87 18.22
CA GLN A 299 -7.33 1.92 16.83
C GLN A 299 -8.46 2.01 15.81
N GLU A 300 -9.61 1.40 16.09
CA GLU A 300 -10.81 1.60 15.26
C GLU A 300 -11.33 3.03 15.36
N GLN A 301 -11.33 3.61 16.57
CA GLN A 301 -11.70 5.00 16.78
C GLN A 301 -10.73 5.93 16.07
N LEU A 302 -9.42 5.73 16.23
CA LEU A 302 -8.41 6.52 15.53
C LEU A 302 -8.57 6.44 14.01
N ALA A 303 -8.81 5.24 13.45
CA ALA A 303 -9.03 5.09 12.02
C ALA A 303 -10.31 5.82 11.55
N LEU A 304 -11.37 5.81 12.36
CA LEU A 304 -12.61 6.53 12.07
C LEU A 304 -12.40 8.06 12.10
N ASP A 305 -11.70 8.56 13.11
CA ASP A 305 -11.38 9.99 13.25
C ASP A 305 -10.50 10.49 12.11
N MET A 306 -9.48 9.70 11.73
CA MET A 306 -8.61 9.99 10.58
C MET A 306 -9.42 9.98 9.28
N TRP A 307 -10.39 9.07 9.14
CA TRP A 307 -11.24 9.00 7.95
C TRP A 307 -12.15 10.22 7.83
N GLU A 308 -12.78 10.63 8.93
CA GLU A 308 -13.59 11.86 9.00
C GLU A 308 -12.76 13.11 8.69
N HIS A 309 -11.58 13.22 9.30
CA HIS A 309 -10.64 14.31 9.02
C HIS A 309 -10.28 14.38 7.54
N CYS A 310 -9.88 13.25 6.94
CA CYS A 310 -9.48 13.22 5.54
C CYS A 310 -10.64 13.54 4.59
N LEU A 311 -11.85 12.99 4.80
CA LEU A 311 -12.97 13.31 3.92
C LEU A 311 -13.41 14.77 4.06
N THR A 312 -13.35 15.33 5.27
CA THR A 312 -13.64 16.75 5.51
C THR A 312 -12.64 17.65 4.79
N ALA A 313 -11.34 17.35 4.90
CA ALA A 313 -10.29 18.10 4.21
C ALA A 313 -10.37 17.95 2.68
N LEU A 314 -10.60 16.74 2.16
CA LEU A 314 -10.78 16.49 0.73
C LEU A 314 -11.99 17.23 0.14
N ALA A 315 -13.07 17.40 0.92
CA ALA A 315 -14.26 18.12 0.49
C ALA A 315 -14.04 19.64 0.37
N ASP A 316 -13.11 20.19 1.16
CA ASP A 316 -12.80 21.61 1.21
C ASP A 316 -11.63 21.98 0.28
N ASP A 317 -10.46 21.40 0.54
CA ASP A 317 -9.26 21.52 -0.29
C ASP A 317 -8.33 20.31 -0.07
N PRO A 318 -8.22 19.39 -1.05
CA PRO A 318 -7.34 18.23 -0.95
C PRO A 318 -5.88 18.57 -0.62
N MET A 319 -5.41 19.77 -0.97
CA MET A 319 -4.02 20.18 -0.76
C MET A 319 -3.69 20.47 0.72
N LYS A 320 -4.69 20.46 1.61
CA LYS A 320 -4.49 20.59 3.07
C LYS A 320 -3.95 19.33 3.73
N LEU A 321 -3.99 18.20 3.04
CA LEU A 321 -3.50 16.91 3.52
C LEU A 321 -2.03 16.65 3.14
N ASP A 322 -1.23 17.72 3.06
CA ASP A 322 0.13 17.72 2.53
C ASP A 322 1.17 17.15 3.48
N ARG A 323 0.74 16.66 4.66
CA ARG A 323 1.58 15.99 5.65
C ARG A 323 1.15 14.55 5.88
N GLU A 324 -0.08 14.20 5.52
CA GLU A 324 -0.75 12.94 5.85
C GLU A 324 -0.83 11.98 4.65
N ILE A 325 -1.23 12.49 3.47
CA ILE A 325 -1.64 11.65 2.33
C ILE A 325 -0.57 11.64 1.23
N ASP A 326 -0.05 10.45 0.91
CA ASP A 326 1.10 10.27 0.01
C ASP A 326 0.98 11.03 -1.32
N TRP A 327 -0.16 10.91 -2.01
CA TRP A 327 -0.33 11.57 -3.31
C TRP A 327 -0.32 13.10 -3.19
N VAL A 328 -0.78 13.66 -2.07
CA VAL A 328 -0.79 15.11 -1.79
C VAL A 328 0.62 15.58 -1.41
N ILE A 329 1.28 14.88 -0.48
CA ILE A 329 2.67 15.14 -0.07
C ILE A 329 3.56 15.20 -1.31
N LYS A 330 3.48 14.17 -2.16
CA LYS A 330 4.30 14.07 -3.37
C LYS A 330 3.90 15.10 -4.43
N TYR A 331 2.62 15.40 -4.60
CA TYR A 331 2.20 16.44 -5.53
C TYR A 331 2.82 17.78 -5.16
N LYS A 332 2.71 18.17 -3.89
CA LYS A 332 3.32 19.41 -3.39
C LYS A 332 4.84 19.42 -3.54
N LEU A 333 5.51 18.28 -3.33
CA LEU A 333 6.94 18.13 -3.60
C LEU A 333 7.28 18.38 -5.08
N ILE A 334 6.51 17.80 -5.99
CA ILE A 334 6.72 17.93 -7.44
C ILE A 334 6.44 19.35 -7.90
N GLU A 335 5.33 19.97 -7.49
CA GLU A 335 5.01 21.34 -7.90
C GLU A 335 6.06 22.34 -7.39
N ASN A 336 6.49 22.24 -6.14
CA ASN A 336 7.58 23.07 -5.61
C ASN A 336 8.89 22.89 -6.40
N TYR A 337 9.18 21.67 -6.86
CA TYR A 337 10.35 21.39 -7.69
C TYR A 337 10.20 22.01 -9.09
N ARG A 338 9.02 21.88 -9.70
CA ARG A 338 8.69 22.45 -11.01
C ARG A 338 8.80 23.96 -11.01
N GLU A 339 8.20 24.63 -10.03
CA GLU A 339 8.25 26.09 -9.88
C GLU A 339 9.67 26.59 -9.68
N ARG A 340 10.45 25.94 -8.79
CA ARG A 340 11.83 26.34 -8.51
C ARG A 340 12.74 26.22 -9.73
N HIS A 341 12.51 25.23 -10.58
CA HIS A 341 13.37 24.93 -11.73
C HIS A 341 12.81 25.42 -13.06
N GLY A 342 11.58 25.93 -13.10
CA GLY A 342 10.90 26.36 -14.33
C GLY A 342 10.72 25.23 -15.34
N ILE A 343 10.33 24.04 -14.86
CA ILE A 343 10.18 22.84 -15.70
C ILE A 343 8.74 22.32 -15.75
N GLU A 344 8.41 21.69 -16.87
CA GLU A 344 7.11 21.09 -17.12
C GLU A 344 6.94 19.73 -16.43
N LEU A 345 5.68 19.31 -16.27
CA LEU A 345 5.35 18.04 -15.62
C LEU A 345 5.90 16.81 -16.39
N ASN A 346 6.10 16.94 -17.71
CA ASN A 346 6.65 15.88 -18.56
C ASN A 346 8.19 15.80 -18.55
N ASP A 347 8.88 16.67 -17.80
CA ASP A 347 10.33 16.67 -17.73
C ASP A 347 10.85 15.39 -17.03
N ALA A 348 11.95 14.83 -17.54
CA ALA A 348 12.57 13.63 -16.96
C ALA A 348 13.00 13.81 -15.49
N LYS A 349 13.31 15.03 -15.05
CA LYS A 349 13.61 15.33 -13.65
C LYS A 349 12.38 15.19 -12.76
N VAL A 350 11.20 15.53 -13.26
CA VAL A 350 9.93 15.32 -12.52
C VAL A 350 9.66 13.83 -12.36
N ALA A 351 9.88 13.03 -13.42
CA ALA A 351 9.77 11.58 -13.34
C ALA A 351 10.75 10.98 -12.32
N LEU A 352 11.96 11.54 -12.21
CA LEU A 352 12.93 11.14 -11.19
C LEU A 352 12.45 11.49 -9.77
N VAL A 353 11.88 12.67 -9.55
CA VAL A 353 11.30 13.06 -8.24
C VAL A 353 10.14 12.13 -7.85
N ASP A 354 9.25 11.81 -8.80
CA ASP A 354 8.15 10.85 -8.58
C ASP A 354 8.67 9.48 -8.11
N LEU A 355 9.76 9.00 -8.70
CA LEU A 355 10.37 7.73 -8.32
C LEU A 355 11.14 7.82 -6.98
N GLN A 356 11.96 8.86 -6.79
CA GLN A 356 12.79 9.05 -5.60
C GLN A 356 11.99 9.32 -4.32
N TYR A 357 10.73 9.72 -4.44
CA TYR A 357 9.80 9.76 -3.30
C TYR A 357 9.70 8.40 -2.59
N HIS A 358 9.72 7.31 -3.36
CA HIS A 358 9.49 5.95 -2.86
C HIS A 358 10.76 5.18 -2.52
N ASP A 359 11.92 5.82 -2.58
CA ASP A 359 13.19 5.17 -2.24
C ASP A 359 13.28 4.91 -0.73
N VAL A 360 13.51 3.65 -0.36
CA VAL A 360 13.47 3.20 1.04
C VAL A 360 14.71 3.61 1.85
N ASN A 361 15.77 4.07 1.17
CA ASN A 361 16.98 4.56 1.84
C ASN A 361 16.69 5.87 2.58
N ARG A 362 16.96 5.91 3.89
CA ARG A 362 16.60 7.04 4.76
C ARG A 362 17.39 8.32 4.52
N GLU A 363 18.60 8.22 3.98
CA GLU A 363 19.45 9.38 3.71
C GLU A 363 19.21 9.97 2.31
N ARG A 364 18.79 9.12 1.35
CA ARG A 364 18.58 9.51 -0.05
C ARG A 364 17.12 9.76 -0.41
N GLY A 365 16.20 8.93 0.07
CA GLY A 365 14.78 8.94 -0.32
C GLY A 365 14.06 10.22 0.08
N LEU A 366 13.30 10.81 -0.84
CA LEU A 366 12.72 12.14 -0.63
C LEU A 366 11.67 12.14 0.48
N PHE A 367 10.87 11.08 0.60
CA PHE A 367 9.92 10.93 1.71
C PHE A 367 10.64 10.97 3.07
N TYR A 368 11.69 10.17 3.25
CA TYR A 368 12.43 10.12 4.52
C TYR A 368 13.17 11.42 4.84
N ARG A 369 13.67 12.13 3.81
CA ARG A 369 14.23 13.47 3.99
C ARG A 369 13.19 14.50 4.44
N MET A 370 11.94 14.36 3.99
CA MET A 370 10.81 15.18 4.46
C MET A 370 10.42 14.81 5.90
N GLN A 371 10.35 13.51 6.22
CA GLN A 371 10.11 13.01 7.59
C GLN A 371 11.12 13.55 8.59
N LYS A 372 12.42 13.51 8.26
CA LYS A 372 13.51 14.04 9.11
C LYS A 372 13.37 15.55 9.40
N ARG A 373 12.63 16.28 8.56
CA ARG A 373 12.33 17.72 8.71
C ARG A 373 10.97 17.99 9.35
N GLY A 374 10.26 16.95 9.81
CA GLY A 374 8.93 17.07 10.38
C GLY A 374 7.89 17.56 9.36
N MET A 375 8.08 17.27 8.07
CA MET A 375 7.17 17.69 6.99
C MET A 375 6.06 16.67 6.69
N VAL A 376 6.11 15.49 7.33
CA VAL A 376 5.05 14.47 7.23
C VAL A 376 4.67 14.02 8.63
N GLU A 377 3.41 13.60 8.78
CA GLU A 377 2.90 13.04 10.02
C GLU A 377 3.43 11.63 10.27
N ARG A 378 3.65 11.33 11.54
CA ARG A 378 4.12 10.02 12.01
C ARG A 378 3.07 9.35 12.86
N MET A 379 2.92 8.05 12.69
CA MET A 379 2.03 7.20 13.49
C MET A 379 2.80 6.27 14.42
N VAL A 380 4.08 6.01 14.12
CA VAL A 380 4.92 5.08 14.89
C VAL A 380 6.28 5.73 15.17
N THR A 381 7.01 5.20 16.14
CA THR A 381 8.35 5.66 16.52
C THR A 381 9.47 4.84 15.88
N ASP A 382 10.69 5.41 15.82
CA ASP A 382 11.86 4.68 15.30
C ASP A 382 12.28 3.53 16.23
N GLU A 383 11.95 3.62 17.52
CA GLU A 383 12.20 2.58 18.52
C GLU A 383 11.32 1.35 18.27
N GLU A 384 10.02 1.56 18.03
CA GLU A 384 9.08 0.49 17.68
C GLU A 384 9.49 -0.20 16.37
N ILE A 385 9.84 0.58 15.35
CA ILE A 385 10.30 0.03 14.06
C ILE A 385 11.56 -0.82 14.28
N SER A 386 12.54 -0.30 15.04
CA SER A 386 13.81 -1.01 15.31
C SER A 386 13.57 -2.30 16.08
N HIS A 387 12.66 -2.29 17.06
CA HIS A 387 12.25 -3.47 17.80
C HIS A 387 11.60 -4.53 16.89
N ALA A 388 10.70 -4.12 16.00
CA ALA A 388 9.95 -5.00 15.09
C ALA A 388 10.80 -5.59 13.94
N VAL A 389 12.00 -5.07 13.69
CA VAL A 389 12.97 -5.70 12.78
C VAL A 389 13.37 -7.08 13.31
N GLU A 390 13.48 -7.23 14.63
CA GLU A 390 13.98 -8.46 15.24
C GLU A 390 12.88 -9.29 15.92
N ASN A 391 11.84 -8.64 16.43
CA ASN A 391 10.83 -9.25 17.29
C ASN A 391 9.47 -9.34 16.57
N PRO A 392 8.76 -10.48 16.65
CA PRO A 392 7.42 -10.62 16.08
C PRO A 392 6.35 -9.91 16.92
N PRO A 393 5.12 -9.73 16.38
CA PRO A 393 3.95 -9.39 17.18
C PRO A 393 3.70 -10.44 18.26
N GLU A 394 3.52 -10.01 19.51
CA GLU A 394 3.38 -10.89 20.68
C GLU A 394 1.98 -11.53 20.79
N THR A 395 0.99 -10.92 20.17
CA THR A 395 -0.43 -11.27 20.32
C THR A 395 -0.92 -12.31 19.31
N THR A 396 -0.13 -12.62 18.28
CA THR A 396 -0.52 -13.50 17.19
C THR A 396 0.36 -14.76 17.11
N ARG A 397 0.05 -15.65 16.17
CA ARG A 397 0.87 -16.84 15.91
C ARG A 397 2.29 -16.51 15.43
N ALA A 398 2.54 -15.27 14.97
CA ALA A 398 3.85 -14.84 14.54
C ALA A 398 4.87 -14.94 15.68
N ARG A 399 4.45 -14.75 16.94
CA ARG A 399 5.28 -14.98 18.13
C ARG A 399 5.89 -16.37 18.15
N LEU A 400 5.04 -17.40 18.04
CA LEU A 400 5.49 -18.80 18.04
C LEU A 400 6.40 -19.11 16.85
N ARG A 401 6.13 -18.51 15.68
CA ARG A 401 7.01 -18.64 14.51
C ARG A 401 8.38 -18.02 14.76
N GLY A 402 8.42 -16.81 15.32
CA GLY A 402 9.68 -16.12 15.64
C GLY A 402 10.51 -16.87 16.68
N GLU A 403 9.87 -17.39 17.74
CA GLU A 403 10.51 -18.24 18.75
C GLU A 403 11.10 -19.52 18.15
N PHE A 404 10.47 -20.12 17.15
CA PHE A 404 10.97 -21.33 16.49
C PHE A 404 12.14 -21.09 15.53
N ILE A 405 12.22 -19.90 14.93
CA ILE A 405 13.29 -19.53 13.98
C ILE A 405 14.58 -19.12 14.70
N ARG A 406 14.44 -18.54 15.90
CA ARG A 406 15.57 -18.22 16.79
C ARG A 406 16.16 -19.50 17.39
#